data_AF-A0A7J3BB91-F1
#
_entry.id   AF-A0A7J3BB91-F1
#
_cell.length_a   1.000
_cell.length_b   1.000
_cell.length_c   1.000
_cell.angle_alpha   90.00
_cell.angle_beta   90.00
_cell.angle_gamma   90.00
#
_symmetry.space_group_name_H-M   'P 1'
#
loop_
_entity.id
_entity.type
_entity.pdbx_description
1 polymer ?
#
loop_
_entity_poly.entity_id
_entity_poly.type
_entity_poly.pdbx_seq_one_letter_code
_entity_poly.pdbx_strand_id
1 'polypeptide(L)' 'ERIRRAGAPVKVYTRGKNEPIYMHSFGMQLEDAKKIATISATRASIPEPLRVAHLIASMYTQECRAPTQ' A
#
# COMPACT_ATOMS: atom_id res chain seq x y z
N GLU A 1 6.85 -6.74 19.82
CA GLU A 1 7.77 -5.59 19.59
C GLU A 1 7.63 -4.89 18.23
N ARG A 2 7.58 -5.60 17.10
CA ARG A 2 7.65 -4.99 15.74
C ARG A 2 6.59 -3.92 15.46
N ILE A 3 5.34 -4.16 15.85
CA ILE A 3 4.23 -3.20 15.66
C ILE A 3 4.51 -1.88 16.40
N ARG A 4 4.96 -1.96 17.66
CA ARG A 4 5.31 -0.77 18.46
C ARG A 4 6.40 0.08 17.80
N ARG A 5 7.40 -0.56 17.18
CA ARG A 5 8.51 0.14 16.52
C ARG A 5 8.09 0.88 15.24
N ALA A 6 7.00 0.49 14.59
CA ALA A 6 6.48 1.19 13.42
C ALA A 6 5.83 2.55 13.75
N GLY A 7 5.55 2.79 15.05
CA GLY A 7 4.87 4.00 15.51
C GLY A 7 3.38 3.98 15.19
N ALA A 8 2.76 5.17 15.26
CA ALA A 8 1.36 5.33 14.89
C ALA A 8 1.22 5.48 13.36
N PRO A 9 0.23 4.83 12.73
CA PRO A 9 -0.04 5.04 11.31
C PRO A 9 -0.54 6.46 11.09
N VAL A 10 -0.11 7.06 9.98
CA VAL A 10 -0.55 8.40 9.59
C VAL A 10 -1.56 8.31 8.44
N LYS A 11 -2.55 9.19 8.51
CA LYS A 11 -3.58 9.31 7.47
C LYS A 11 -3.05 10.14 6.30
N VAL A 12 -3.15 9.62 5.10
CA VAL A 12 -2.67 10.26 3.86
C VAL A 12 -3.73 10.17 2.79
N TYR A 13 -4.00 11.29 2.13
CA TYR A 13 -4.86 11.37 0.96
C TYR A 13 -3.99 11.38 -0.28
N THR A 14 -3.84 10.22 -0.91
CA THR A 14 -3.06 10.04 -2.13
C THR A 14 -3.85 10.47 -3.36
N ARG A 15 -5.17 10.30 -3.34
CA ARG A 15 -6.08 10.72 -4.42
C ARG A 15 -7.44 11.15 -3.89
N GLY A 16 -7.82 12.38 -4.20
CA GLY A 16 -9.08 12.96 -3.73
C GLY A 16 -9.17 13.06 -2.19
N LYS A 17 -10.34 13.47 -1.68
CA LYS A 17 -10.57 13.64 -0.23
C LYS A 17 -11.40 12.51 0.41
N ASN A 18 -11.86 11.54 -0.38
CA ASN A 18 -12.86 10.57 0.06
C ASN A 18 -12.26 9.22 0.50
N GLU A 19 -11.08 8.86 0.00
CA GLU A 19 -10.44 7.57 0.29
C GLU A 19 -9.00 7.75 0.80
N PRO A 20 -8.82 7.95 2.12
CA PRO A 20 -7.50 8.00 2.71
C PRO A 20 -6.88 6.61 2.81
N ILE A 21 -5.55 6.55 2.73
CA ILE A 21 -4.76 5.39 3.15
C ILE A 21 -4.07 5.70 4.49
N TYR A 22 -3.79 4.65 5.26
CA TYR A 22 -3.01 4.74 6.49
C TYR A 22 -1.66 4.07 6.27
N MET A 23 -0.57 4.79 6.53
CA MET A 23 0.78 4.31 6.29
C MET A 23 1.72 4.59 7.46
N HIS A 24 2.79 3.81 7.56
CA HIS A 24 3.94 4.09 8.42
C HIS A 24 5.11 4.55 7.53
N SER A 25 6.04 5.33 8.09
CA SER A 25 7.32 5.65 7.46
C SER A 25 8.45 5.03 8.27
N PHE A 26 9.43 4.43 7.60
CA PHE A 26 10.62 3.87 8.22
C PHE A 26 11.85 4.20 7.38
N GLY A 27 12.90 4.74 8.00
CA GLY A 27 14.13 5.11 7.30
C GLY A 27 14.00 6.32 6.36
N MET A 28 12.90 7.07 6.42
CA MET A 28 12.65 8.26 5.60
C MET A 28 11.79 9.27 6.36
N GLN A 29 11.99 10.55 6.05
CA GLN A 29 11.09 11.61 6.54
C GLN A 29 9.67 11.38 6.05
N LEU A 30 8.71 11.67 6.93
CA LEU A 30 7.30 11.37 6.66
C LEU A 30 6.77 12.17 5.46
N GLU A 31 7.22 13.41 5.31
CA GLU A 31 6.82 14.32 4.23
C GLU A 31 7.22 13.75 2.87
N ASP A 32 8.41 13.16 2.76
CA ASP A 32 8.89 12.57 1.52
C ASP A 32 8.18 11.24 1.24
N ALA A 33 7.94 10.43 2.27
CA ALA A 33 7.14 9.21 2.15
C ALA A 33 5.70 9.51 1.65
N LYS A 34 5.09 10.59 2.16
CA LYS A 34 3.77 11.08 1.69
C LYS A 34 3.82 11.50 0.22
N LYS A 35 4.80 12.30 -0.19
CA LYS A 35 4.97 12.71 -1.60
C LYS A 35 5.10 11.50 -2.51
N ILE A 36 5.95 10.54 -2.14
CA ILE A 36 6.16 9.30 -2.89
C ILE A 36 4.85 8.51 -3.01
N ALA A 37 4.11 8.34 -1.90
CA ALA A 37 2.83 7.65 -1.93
C ALA A 37 1.81 8.35 -2.85
N THR A 38 1.77 9.69 -2.84
CA THR A 38 0.87 10.49 -3.69
C THR A 38 1.24 10.40 -5.17
N ILE A 39 2.51 10.57 -5.55
CA ILE A 39 2.92 10.47 -6.96
C ILE A 39 2.78 9.04 -7.50
N SER A 40 2.89 8.04 -6.63
CA SER A 40 2.77 6.63 -6.99
C SER A 40 1.33 6.15 -7.08
N ALA A 41 0.34 7.01 -6.80
CA ALA A 41 -1.09 6.71 -6.78
C ALA A 41 -1.81 7.53 -7.87
N THR A 42 -1.83 7.00 -9.08
CA THR A 42 -2.25 7.66 -10.32
C THR A 42 -3.72 7.46 -10.66
N ARG A 43 -4.31 6.28 -10.40
CA ARG A 43 -5.72 5.97 -10.74
C ARG A 43 -6.59 5.61 -9.54
N ALA A 44 -6.00 5.23 -8.42
CA ALA A 44 -6.70 4.88 -7.19
C ALA A 44 -5.97 5.43 -5.95
N SER A 45 -6.55 5.23 -4.76
CA SER A 45 -5.95 5.58 -3.46
C SER A 45 -4.73 4.71 -3.11
N ILE A 46 -4.72 3.44 -3.53
CA ILE A 46 -3.56 2.54 -3.38
C ILE A 46 -2.54 2.79 -4.50
N PRO A 47 -1.24 2.95 -4.19
CA PRO A 47 -0.17 3.11 -5.19
C PRO A 47 -0.17 2.01 -6.27
N GLU A 48 0.02 2.36 -7.55
CA GLU A 48 0.04 1.39 -8.66
C GLU A 48 1.09 0.29 -8.48
N PRO A 49 2.31 0.54 -7.97
CA PRO A 49 3.27 -0.53 -7.72
C PRO A 49 2.73 -1.59 -6.76
N LEU A 50 1.98 -1.19 -5.72
CA LEU A 50 1.34 -2.12 -4.78
C LEU A 50 0.18 -2.88 -5.41
N ARG A 51 -0.60 -2.22 -6.28
CA ARG A 51 -1.66 -2.89 -7.05
C ARG A 51 -1.10 -3.97 -7.96
N VAL A 52 -0.02 -3.68 -8.69
CA VAL A 52 0.64 -4.63 -9.58
C VAL A 52 1.22 -5.80 -8.78
N ALA A 53 1.93 -5.51 -7.68
CA ALA A 53 2.44 -6.54 -6.79
C ALA A 53 1.33 -7.48 -6.27
N HIS A 54 0.18 -6.92 -5.87
CA HIS A 54 -0.97 -7.71 -5.42
C HIS A 54 -1.54 -8.59 -6.54
N LEU A 55 -1.65 -8.09 -7.77
CA LEU A 55 -2.13 -8.88 -8.91
C LEU A 55 -1.20 -10.06 -9.18
N ILE A 56 0.11 -9.81 -9.25
CA ILE A 56 1.11 -10.87 -9.46
C ILE A 56 1.03 -11.91 -8.35
N ALA A 57 1.07 -11.48 -7.08
CA ALA A 57 1.01 -12.40 -5.94
C ALA A 57 -0.29 -13.21 -5.90
N SER A 58 -1.42 -12.57 -6.20
CA SER A 58 -2.73 -13.24 -6.27
C SER A 58 -2.77 -14.26 -7.40
N MET A 59 -2.23 -13.95 -8.58
CA MET A 59 -2.15 -14.90 -9.70
C MET A 59 -1.37 -16.15 -9.29
N TYR A 60 -0.17 -16.01 -8.74
CA TYR A 60 0.61 -17.15 -8.24
C TYR A 60 -0.12 -17.95 -7.16
N THR A 61 -0.86 -17.27 -6.28
CA THR A 61 -1.60 -17.95 -5.20
C THR A 61 -2.82 -18.72 -5.73
N GLN A 62 -3.50 -18.18 -6.75
CA GLN A 62 -4.69 -18.79 -7.36
C GLN A 62 -4.32 -19.97 -8.27
N GLU A 63 -3.17 -19.94 -8.94
CA GLU A 63 -2.64 -21.09 -9.70
C GLU A 63 -2.40 -22.31 -8.81
N CYS A 64 -1.99 -22.11 -7.56
CA CYS A 64 -1.80 -23.20 -6.59
C CYS A 64 -3.11 -23.71 -5.96
N ARG A 65 -4.25 -23.02 -6.17
CA ARG A 65 -5.57 -23.54 -5.79
C ARG A 65 -6.05 -24.46 -6.90
N ALA A 66 -5.64 -25.73 -6.86
CA ALA A 66 -6.32 -26.77 -7.61
C ALA A 66 -7.83 -26.71 -7.30
N PRO A 67 -8.71 -26.94 -8.29
CA PRO A 67 -10.14 -27.01 -8.02
C PRO A 67 -10.36 -28.15 -7.01
N THR A 68 -10.85 -27.81 -5.83
CA THR A 68 -11.38 -28.79 -4.89
C THR A 68 -12.52 -29.51 -5.62
N GLN A 69 -12.26 -30.75 -6.07
CA GLN A 69 -13.31 -31.67 -6.48
C GLN A 69 -14.10 -32.13 -5.26
#